data_AF-A0AAE0UKQ7-F1
#
_entry.id   AF-A0AAE0UKQ7-F1
#
_cell.length_a   1.000
_cell.length_b   1.000
_cell.length_c   1.000
_cell.angle_alpha   90.00
_cell.angle_beta   90.00
_cell.angle_gamma   90.00
#
_symmetry.space_group_name_H-M   'P 1'
#
loop_
_entity.id
_entity.type
_entity.pdbx_description
1 polymer ?
#
loop_
_entity_poly.entity_id
_entity_poly.type
_entity_poly.pdbx_seq_one_letter_code
_entity_poly.pdbx_strand_id
1 'polypeptide(L)' 'VSPSSRDGQQFSEVTCDNKTWRISLDVSHFDPEEVDVKINEGYLEIAGKHEERHNGHGTVSRSFTRKYK' A
#
# COMPACT_ATOMS: atom_id res chain seq x y z
N VAL A 1 9.35 -27.17 -5.21
CA VAL A 1 9.98 -25.84 -5.08
C VAL A 1 9.32 -24.91 -6.08
N SER A 2 8.39 -24.08 -5.61
CA SER A 2 7.59 -23.21 -6.49
C SER A 2 8.34 -21.90 -6.70
N PRO A 3 8.44 -21.39 -7.95
CA PRO A 3 9.21 -20.20 -8.25
C PRO A 3 8.55 -18.98 -7.61
N SER A 4 9.40 -18.13 -7.06
CA SER A 4 9.07 -16.96 -6.28
C SER A 4 8.50 -15.88 -7.20
N SER A 5 7.18 -15.68 -7.19
CA SER A 5 6.59 -14.41 -7.61
C SER A 5 6.97 -13.37 -6.55
N ARG A 6 8.08 -12.66 -6.79
CA ARG A 6 8.54 -11.49 -6.02
C ARG A 6 7.96 -10.19 -6.55
N ASP A 7 6.75 -10.24 -7.08
CA ASP A 7 5.87 -9.09 -7.35
C ASP A 7 4.72 -9.23 -6.36
N GLY A 8 4.61 -8.32 -5.39
CA GLY A 8 3.44 -8.30 -4.49
C GLY A 8 3.71 -8.12 -3.00
N GLN A 9 4.96 -8.22 -2.52
CA GLN A 9 5.24 -7.95 -1.11
C GLN A 9 5.53 -6.47 -0.89
N GLN A 10 4.48 -5.63 -0.88
CA GLN A 10 4.59 -4.30 -0.29
C GLN A 10 5.03 -4.48 1.18
N PHE A 11 6.14 -3.87 1.56
CA PHE A 11 6.66 -3.99 2.91
C PHE A 11 5.87 -3.08 3.85
N SER A 12 5.54 -3.59 5.04
CA SER A 12 4.95 -2.79 6.10
C SER A 12 5.57 -3.11 7.44
N GLU A 13 5.86 -2.08 8.20
CA GLU A 13 6.34 -2.19 9.56
C GLU A 13 5.41 -1.38 10.47
N VAL A 14 5.08 -1.95 11.63
CA VAL A 14 4.36 -1.27 12.70
C VAL A 14 5.25 -1.27 13.92
N THR A 15 5.56 -0.09 14.44
CA THR A 15 6.35 0.09 15.66
C THR A 15 5.47 0.75 16.71
N CYS A 16 5.41 0.16 17.90
CA CYS A 16 4.77 0.74 19.07
C CYS A 16 5.81 1.02 20.16
N ASP A 17 5.86 2.27 20.59
CA ASP A 17 6.59 2.72 21.78
C ASP A 17 5.59 3.06 22.89
N ASN A 18 6.06 3.25 24.13
CA ASN A 18 5.23 3.59 25.29
C ASN A 18 4.33 4.83 25.09
N LYS A 19 4.69 5.74 24.18
CA LYS A 19 3.92 6.98 23.92
C LYS A 19 3.34 7.12 22.52
N THR A 20 3.87 6.39 21.54
CA THR A 20 3.53 6.60 20.13
C THR A 20 3.57 5.30 19.36
N TRP A 21 2.70 5.18 18.37
CA TRP A 21 2.75 4.13 17.38
C TRP A 21 3.04 4.75 16.01
N ARG A 22 3.75 4.02 15.16
CA ARG A 22 4.12 4.43 13.81
C ARG A 22 3.89 3.27 12.84
N ILE A 23 3.42 3.60 11.66
CA ILE A 23 3.32 2.69 10.52
C ILE A 23 4.21 3.20 9.41
N SER A 24 5.03 2.31 8.87
CA SER A 24 5.79 2.52 7.65
C SER A 24 5.24 1.58 6.58
N LEU A 25 4.86 2.13 5.42
CA LEU A 25 4.32 1.37 4.30
C LEU A 25 5.05 1.77 3.02
N ASP A 26 5.55 0.78 2.28
CA ASP A 26 6.07 1.01 0.92
C ASP A 26 4.91 1.26 -0.05
N VAL A 27 4.87 2.46 -0.62
CA VAL A 27 3.90 2.90 -1.63
C VAL A 27 4.59 3.40 -2.90
N SER A 28 5.85 3.02 -3.13
CA SER A 28 6.70 3.53 -4.21
C SER A 28 6.18 3.30 -5.64
N HIS A 29 5.15 2.46 -5.80
CA HIS A 29 4.48 2.18 -7.06
C HIS A 29 3.28 3.10 -7.36
N PHE A 30 2.98 4.06 -6.48
CA PHE A 30 1.82 4.96 -6.57
C PHE A 30 2.29 6.41 -6.52
N ASP A 31 1.64 7.27 -7.29
CA ASP A 31 1.76 8.72 -7.13
C ASP A 31 1.10 9.16 -5.81
N PRO A 32 1.54 10.26 -5.18
CA PRO A 32 0.97 10.73 -3.92
C PRO A 32 -0.53 11.03 -4.01
N GLU A 33 -1.02 11.40 -5.19
CA GLU A 33 -2.44 11.67 -5.46
C GLU A 33 -3.28 10.38 -5.54
N GLU A 34 -2.65 9.23 -5.74
CA GLU A 34 -3.29 7.92 -5.85
C GLU A 34 -3.41 7.21 -4.50
N VAL A 35 -2.80 7.76 -3.44
CA VAL A 35 -2.81 7.23 -2.08
C VAL A 35 -3.78 8.02 -1.21
N ASP A 36 -4.66 7.31 -0.51
CA ASP A 36 -5.69 7.85 0.35
C ASP A 36 -5.54 7.30 1.77
N VAL A 37 -5.67 8.19 2.76
CA VAL A 37 -5.55 7.86 4.18
C VAL A 37 -6.80 8.33 4.90
N LYS A 38 -7.49 7.40 5.57
CA LYS A 38 -8.75 7.65 6.25
C LYS A 38 -8.74 7.03 7.65
N ILE A 39 -9.34 7.73 8.60
CA ILE A 39 -9.65 7.18 9.92
C ILE A 39 -11.16 6.99 9.97
N ASN A 40 -11.61 5.73 10.05
CA ASN A 40 -13.02 5.38 10.15
C ASN A 40 -13.22 4.32 11.22
N GLU A 41 -14.25 4.50 12.05
CA GLU A 41 -14.71 3.48 13.02
C GLU A 41 -13.61 2.92 13.95
N GLY A 42 -12.60 3.74 14.27
CA GLY A 42 -11.49 3.36 15.14
C GLY A 42 -10.36 2.60 14.45
N TYR A 43 -10.30 2.61 13.12
CA TYR A 43 -9.20 2.05 12.33
C TYR A 43 -8.60 3.13 11.42
N LEU A 44 -7.29 3.06 11.22
CA LEU A 44 -6.61 3.77 10.15
C LEU A 44 -6.62 2.88 8.89
N GLU A 45 -7.27 3.35 7.84
CA GLU A 45 -7.27 2.74 6.52
C GLU A 45 -6.36 3.53 5.58
N ILE A 46 -5.47 2.83 4.88
CA ILE A 46 -4.60 3.38 3.84
C ILE A 46 -4.90 2.59 2.56
N ALA A 47 -5.30 3.29 1.50
CA ALA A 47 -5.57 2.69 0.21
C ALA A 47 -4.72 3.37 -0.87
N GLY A 48 -4.37 2.61 -1.90
CA GLY A 48 -3.74 3.16 -3.10
C GLY A 48 -4.34 2.54 -4.34
N LYS A 49 -4.62 3.33 -5.36
CA LYS A 49 -5.21 2.86 -6.62
C LYS A 49 -4.50 3.50 -7.80
N HIS A 50 -3.70 2.71 -8.50
CA HIS A 50 -3.07 3.09 -9.75
C HIS A 50 -3.88 2.51 -10.90
N GLU A 51 -4.57 3.39 -11.62
CA GLU A 51 -5.31 3.04 -12.84
C GLU A 51 -4.41 3.23 -14.06
N GLU A 52 -4.62 2.41 -15.09
CA GLU A 52 -3.75 2.33 -16.25
C GLU A 52 -3.41 3.67 -16.91
N ARG A 53 -2.14 3.79 -17.32
CA ARG A 53 -1.77 4.58 -18.49
C ARG A 53 -1.33 3.62 -19.60
N HIS A 54 -1.99 3.72 -20.74
CA HIS A 54 -1.87 2.77 -21.84
C HIS A 54 -0.56 3.01 -22.60
N ASN A 55 0.48 2.23 -22.28
CA ASN A 55 1.83 2.46 -22.80
C ASN A 55 2.26 1.35 -23.78
N GLY A 56 1.41 0.87 -24.68
CA GLY A 56 1.79 0.01 -25.83
C GLY A 56 2.50 -1.33 -25.56
N HIS A 57 2.90 -1.62 -24.33
CA HIS A 57 3.75 -2.74 -23.90
C HIS A 57 3.11 -3.53 -22.74
N GLY A 58 1.78 -3.55 -22.70
CA GLY A 58 1.00 -4.21 -21.67
C GLY A 58 0.52 -3.26 -20.57
N THR A 59 -0.40 -3.79 -19.78
CA THR A 59 -1.18 -3.10 -18.76
C THR A 59 -0.68 -3.53 -17.38
N VAL A 60 -0.37 -2.56 -16.50
CA VAL A 60 -0.19 -2.84 -15.07
C VAL A 60 -1.16 -1.97 -14.27
N SER A 61 -2.11 -2.64 -13.62
CA SER A 61 -3.03 -2.02 -12.67
C SER A 61 -2.64 -2.51 -11.28
N ARG A 62 -2.50 -1.60 -10.33
CA ARG A 62 -2.15 -1.93 -8.95
C ARG A 62 -3.11 -1.28 -8.00
N SER A 63 -3.53 -2.02 -6.98
CA SER A 63 -4.31 -1.47 -5.88
C SER A 63 -3.92 -2.14 -4.57
N PHE A 64 -4.04 -1.39 -3.48
CA PHE A 64 -3.89 -1.92 -2.14
C PHE A 64 -4.88 -1.28 -1.17
N THR A 65 -5.17 -2.01 -0.09
CA THR A 65 -5.88 -1.48 1.07
C THR A 65 -5.30 -2.13 2.32
N ARG A 66 -4.92 -1.33 3.29
CA ARG A 66 -4.44 -1.78 4.60
C ARG A 66 -5.20 -1.09 5.71
N LYS A 67 -5.56 -1.86 6.73
CA LYS A 67 -6.23 -1.36 7.92
C LYS A 67 -5.37 -1.66 9.15
N TYR A 68 -5.23 -0.67 10.02
CA TYR A 68 -4.48 -0.76 11.27
C TYR A 68 -5.39 -0.33 12.42
N LYS A 69 -5.33 -1.05 13.54
CA LYS A 69 -6.07 -0.78 14.77
C LYS A 69 -5.12 -0.38 15.88
#